data_AF-A0A2R6MAU5-F1
#
_entry.id   AF-A0A2R6MAU5-F1
#
_cell.length_a   1.000
_cell.length_b   1.000
_cell.length_c   1.000
_cell.angle_alpha   90.00
_cell.angle_beta   90.00
_cell.angle_gamma   90.00
#
_symmetry.space_group_name_H-M   'P 1'
#
loop_
_entity.id
_entity.type
_entity.pdbx_description
1 polymer ?
#
loop_
_entity_poly.entity_id
_entity_poly.type
_entity_poly.pdbx_seq_one_letter_code
_entity_poly.pdbx_strand_id
1 'polypeptide(L)' 'RDDGVVTLHDNTWEQMEADTLPDPEGTDRRAVYEGKISVSPLTAPHTTEHHESLDELAERF' A
#
# COMPACT_ATOMS: atom_id res chain seq x y z
N ARG A 1 9.77 -24.11 -16.04
CA ARG A 1 8.78 -24.13 -14.94
C ARG A 1 9.22 -22.98 -14.05
N ASP A 2 8.62 -21.81 -14.23
CA ASP A 2 8.82 -20.67 -13.33
C ASP A 2 7.76 -20.76 -12.25
N ASP A 3 7.81 -21.86 -11.49
CA ASP A 3 6.94 -22.03 -10.34
C ASP A 3 7.50 -21.11 -9.23
N GLY A 4 6.79 -20.02 -8.91
CA GLY A 4 7.08 -19.20 -7.72
C GLY A 4 7.37 -17.71 -7.91
N VAL A 5 7.29 -17.14 -9.13
CA VAL A 5 7.50 -15.70 -9.33
C VAL A 5 6.15 -14.97 -9.41
N VAL A 6 5.82 -14.20 -8.37
CA VAL A 6 4.71 -13.25 -8.39
C VAL A 6 5.28 -11.86 -8.66
N THR A 7 4.84 -11.23 -9.75
CA THR A 7 5.16 -9.82 -10.02
C THR A 7 4.03 -8.96 -9.47
N LEU A 8 4.33 -8.13 -8.48
CA LEU A 8 3.42 -7.14 -7.95
C LEU A 8 3.71 -5.81 -8.63
N HIS A 9 2.71 -5.27 -9.31
CA HIS A 9 2.77 -3.92 -9.85
C HIS A 9 2.11 -2.95 -8.88
N ASP A 10 2.88 -2.00 -8.38
CA ASP A 10 2.36 -0.89 -7.60
C ASP A 10 1.89 0.23 -8.53
N ASN A 11 0.57 0.35 -8.68
CA ASN A 11 -0.05 1.38 -9.51
C ASN A 11 -0.27 2.69 -8.74
N THR A 12 0.32 2.87 -7.55
CA THR A 12 0.13 4.08 -6.73
C THR A 12 0.61 5.32 -7.47
N TRP A 13 1.74 5.24 -8.16
CA TRP A 13 2.33 6.39 -8.87
C TRP A 13 1.58 6.73 -10.18
N GLU A 14 1.13 5.73 -10.93
CA GLU A 14 0.29 5.95 -12.12
C GLU A 14 -1.02 6.68 -11.77
N GLN A 15 -1.58 6.39 -10.59
CA GLN A 15 -2.76 7.10 -10.08
C GLN A 15 -2.46 8.54 -9.62
N MET A 16 -1.19 8.91 -9.44
CA MET A 16 -0.79 10.29 -9.08
C MET A 16 -0.56 11.19 -10.30
N GLU A 17 -0.49 10.64 -11.52
CA GLU A 17 -0.44 11.44 -12.76
C GLU A 17 -1.83 11.95 -13.22
N ALA A 18 -2.91 11.44 -12.61
CA ALA A 18 -4.26 11.80 -12.99
C ALA A 18 -4.72 13.14 -12.39
N ASP A 19 -5.32 14.00 -13.22
CA ASP A 19 -5.92 15.29 -12.82
C ASP A 19 -7.02 15.17 -11.74
N THR A 20 -7.52 13.97 -11.49
CA THR A 20 -8.52 13.68 -10.47
C THR A 20 -7.93 12.78 -9.39
N LEU A 21 -7.13 13.35 -8.49
CA LEU A 21 -6.74 12.66 -7.28
C LEU A 21 -7.98 12.56 -6.35
N PRO A 22 -8.49 11.35 -6.03
CA PRO A 22 -9.70 11.20 -5.22
C PRO A 22 -9.44 11.46 -3.73
N ASP A 23 -8.18 11.65 -3.32
CA ASP A 23 -7.83 11.79 -1.92
C ASP A 23 -8.30 13.11 -1.30
N PRO A 24 -9.00 13.07 -0.16
CA PRO A 24 -9.32 14.28 0.59
C PRO A 24 -8.07 15.07 1.03
N GLU A 25 -8.28 16.34 1.39
CA GLU A 25 -7.26 17.14 2.07
C GLU A 25 -6.81 16.47 3.38
N GLY A 26 -5.52 16.63 3.71
CA GLY A 26 -4.92 16.07 4.93
C GLY A 26 -4.41 14.63 4.80
N THR A 27 -4.59 13.99 3.65
CA THR A 27 -3.97 12.69 3.36
C THR A 27 -2.51 12.86 2.91
N ASP A 28 -1.67 11.86 3.23
CA ASP A 28 -0.26 11.87 2.82
C ASP A 28 -0.09 11.95 1.30
N ARG A 29 -0.90 11.19 0.56
CA ARG A 29 -0.86 11.14 -0.91
C ARG A 29 -1.21 12.50 -1.54
N ARG A 30 -2.21 13.23 -1.00
CA ARG A 30 -2.53 14.61 -1.44
C ARG A 30 -1.37 15.57 -1.18
N ALA A 31 -0.72 15.47 -0.01
CA ALA A 31 0.42 16.35 0.32
C ALA A 31 1.59 16.17 -0.67
N VAL A 32 1.95 14.92 -1.01
CA VAL A 32 3.02 14.64 -1.97
C VAL A 32 2.67 15.14 -3.37
N TYR A 33 1.43 14.90 -3.82
CA TYR A 33 0.95 15.40 -5.11
C TYR A 33 1.04 16.93 -5.21
N GLU A 34 0.77 17.65 -4.13
CA GLU A 34 0.87 19.11 -4.05
C GLU A 34 2.30 19.64 -3.83
N GLY A 35 3.32 18.78 -3.86
CA GLY A 35 4.72 19.17 -3.66
C GLY A 35 5.06 19.53 -2.21
N LYS A 36 4.24 19.08 -1.24
CA LYS A 36 4.46 19.28 0.20
C LYS A 36 5.12 18.04 0.81
N ILE A 37 5.81 18.23 1.93
CA ILE A 37 6.33 17.12 2.74
C ILE A 37 5.21 16.67 3.69
N SER A 38 4.81 15.40 3.61
CA SER A 38 3.89 14.81 4.60
C SER A 38 4.65 14.20 5.77
N VAL A 39 4.25 14.56 6.99
CA VAL A 39 4.74 13.91 8.22
C VAL A 39 3.53 13.63 9.09
N SER A 40 3.11 12.37 9.08
CA SER A 40 2.00 11.86 9.89
C SER A 40 2.55 10.94 10.98
N PRO A 41 2.18 11.12 12.26
CA PRO A 41 2.62 10.22 13.32
C PRO A 41 2.03 8.82 13.09
N LEU A 42 2.89 7.84 12.79
CA LEU A 42 2.50 6.44 12.70
C LEU A 42 2.50 5.84 14.11
N THR A 43 1.33 5.80 14.73
CA THR A 43 1.06 4.83 15.78
C THR A 43 0.62 3.56 15.07
N ALA A 44 1.21 2.39 15.31
CA ALA A 44 0.69 1.13 14.80
C ALA A 44 -0.50 0.71 15.69
N PRO A 45 -1.77 0.97 15.32
CA PRO A 45 -2.92 0.68 16.18
C PRO A 45 -3.48 -0.71 15.88
N HIS A 46 -3.05 -1.31 14.76
CA HIS A 46 -3.45 -2.59 14.25
C HIS A 46 -2.25 -3.52 14.41
N THR A 47 -2.33 -4.39 15.41
CA THR A 47 -1.51 -5.59 15.43
C THR A 47 -1.85 -6.42 14.18
N THR A 48 -0.88 -7.14 13.64
CA THR A 48 -1.18 -8.13 12.60
C THR A 48 -2.24 -9.10 13.15
N GLU A 49 -3.38 -9.16 12.47
CA GLU A 49 -4.40 -10.17 12.75
C GLU A 49 -3.94 -11.51 12.18
N HIS A 50 -4.16 -12.56 12.94
CA HIS A 50 -3.86 -13.91 12.49
C HIS A 50 -4.86 -14.34 11.41
N HIS A 51 -4.36 -14.89 10.32
CA HIS A 51 -5.19 -15.38 9.21
C HIS A 51 -4.80 -16.82 8.88
N GLU A 52 -5.66 -17.77 9.25
CA GLU A 52 -5.41 -19.21 9.04
C GLU A 52 -5.05 -19.54 7.57
N SER A 53 -5.65 -18.83 6.61
CA SER A 53 -5.36 -18.99 5.17
C SER A 53 -3.93 -18.61 4.77
N LEU A 54 -3.30 -17.68 5.50
CA LEU A 54 -1.91 -17.28 5.27
C LEU A 54 -0.94 -18.28 5.90
N ASP A 55 -1.31 -18.89 7.03
CA ASP A 55 -0.51 -19.95 7.65
C ASP A 55 -0.50 -21.22 6.79
N GLU A 56 -1.68 -21.65 6.30
CA GLU A 56 -1.79 -22.76 5.35
C GLU A 56 -0.97 -22.53 4.08
N LEU A 57 -0.88 -21.27 3.61
CA LEU A 57 -0.06 -20.91 2.46
C LEU A 57 1.44 -21.05 2.77
N ALA A 58 1.86 -20.57 3.94
CA ALA A 58 3.26 -20.62 4.39
C ALA A 58 3.71 -22.06 4.70
N GLU A 59 2.86 -22.92 5.24
CA GLU A 59 3.19 -24.32 5.51
C GLU A 59 3.33 -25.17 4.24
N ARG A 60 2.73 -24.73 3.13
CA ARG A 60 2.75 -25.47 1.85
C ARG A 60 4.01 -25.21 1.01
N PHE A 61 4.78 -24.16 1.29
CA PHE A 61 5.94 -23.71 0.49
C PHE A 61 7.19 -23.53 1.35
#